data_AF-A0A6L7KMX0-F1
#
_entry.id   AF-A0A6L7KMX0-F1
#
_cell.length_a   1.000
_cell.length_b   1.000
_cell.length_c   1.000
_cell.angle_alpha   90.00
_cell.angle_beta   90.00
_cell.angle_gamma   90.00
#
_symmetry.space_group_name_H-M   'P 1'
#
loop_
_entity.id
_entity.type
_entity.pdbx_description
1 polymer ?
#
loop_
_entity_poly.entity_id
_entity_poly.type
_entity_poly.pdbx_seq_one_letter_code
_entity_poly.pdbx_strand_id
1 'polypeptide(L)'
;MRIVPEMVQDGVMRRGEGCGYMVQSAAVEDILQAVETRGHLASLAARLMAQEPSRLDQLPAMRKAREKLDASISKLSRFDQLNDCVTRLAQAANKEFHAAILASCGNDYVSYACGQISRLPMLAVGSMVFDRSVDRTPDQFEHGIFRLRLGNAQHLVVRETFESGDPVRAQGVMRERSHTMIEYIPTFEKRGKSLAVAHLVAFSAADPLTPRAWSFSLRSPVFALAVSWDPCPWRRLHPSSRSGRRAALPCRSF
;
A
#
# COMPACT_ATOMS: atom_id res chain seq x y z
N MET A 1 5.87 -8.93 -22.55
CA MET A 1 5.30 -9.66 -21.40
C MET A 1 6.33 -9.65 -20.26
N ARG A 2 6.23 -8.67 -19.33
CA ARG A 2 7.15 -8.45 -18.18
C ARG A 2 6.50 -8.69 -16.80
N ILE A 3 5.33 -9.32 -16.81
CA ILE A 3 4.43 -9.45 -15.65
C ILE A 3 5.10 -10.25 -14.51
N VAL A 4 5.85 -11.30 -14.85
CA VAL A 4 6.42 -12.20 -13.84
C VAL A 4 7.57 -11.58 -13.04
N PRO A 5 8.56 -10.88 -13.65
CA PRO A 5 9.54 -10.10 -12.90
C PRO A 5 8.93 -9.02 -11.99
N GLU A 6 7.88 -8.32 -12.43
CA GLU A 6 7.18 -7.30 -11.63
C GLU A 6 6.48 -7.93 -10.43
N MET A 7 5.77 -9.04 -10.61
CA MET A 7 5.12 -9.77 -9.50
C MET A 7 6.12 -10.32 -8.47
N VAL A 8 7.35 -10.62 -8.86
CA VAL A 8 8.43 -10.97 -7.92
C VAL A 8 8.94 -9.74 -7.16
N GLN A 9 9.10 -8.60 -7.85
CA GLN A 9 9.45 -7.35 -7.17
C GLN A 9 8.34 -6.84 -6.24
N ASP A 10 7.09 -7.16 -6.53
CA ASP A 10 5.92 -6.79 -5.73
C ASP A 10 5.66 -7.75 -4.56
N GLY A 11 6.52 -8.77 -4.38
CA GLY A 11 6.43 -9.74 -3.29
C GLY A 11 5.28 -10.74 -3.41
N VAL A 12 4.57 -10.74 -4.55
CA VAL A 12 3.45 -11.64 -4.86
C VAL A 12 3.97 -13.02 -5.29
N MET A 13 5.18 -13.08 -5.85
CA MET A 13 5.83 -14.31 -6.27
C MET A 13 7.29 -14.39 -5.78
N ARG A 14 7.78 -15.61 -5.57
CA ARG A 14 9.21 -15.90 -5.40
C ARG A 14 9.69 -16.78 -6.53
N ARG A 15 10.96 -16.62 -6.93
CA ARG A 15 11.61 -17.63 -7.78
C ARG A 15 11.73 -18.93 -6.96
N GLY A 16 11.28 -20.04 -7.55
CA GLY A 16 11.55 -21.36 -6.99
C GLY A 16 12.99 -21.78 -7.25
N GLU A 17 13.42 -22.91 -6.67
CA GLU A 17 14.77 -23.47 -6.85
C GLU A 17 15.05 -23.94 -8.30
N GLY A 18 14.05 -23.90 -9.20
CA GLY A 18 14.18 -24.17 -10.64
C GLY A 18 13.70 -23.02 -11.55
N CYS A 19 13.41 -23.30 -12.83
CA CYS A 19 12.93 -22.30 -13.81
C CYS A 19 11.46 -21.84 -13.62
N GLY A 20 10.93 -21.90 -12.40
CA GLY A 20 9.53 -21.58 -12.08
C GLY A 20 9.38 -20.47 -11.04
N TYR A 21 8.17 -19.93 -10.95
CA TYR A 21 7.80 -18.91 -9.96
C TYR A 21 6.68 -19.47 -9.07
N MET A 22 6.81 -19.31 -7.75
CA MET A 22 5.80 -19.70 -6.77
C MET A 22 5.06 -18.47 -6.26
N VAL A 23 3.73 -18.53 -6.19
CA VAL A 23 2.93 -17.48 -5.53
C VAL A 23 3.20 -17.56 -4.04
N GLN A 24 3.69 -16.48 -3.45
CA GLN A 24 3.92 -16.42 -2.01
C GLN A 24 2.57 -16.17 -1.33
N SER A 25 2.01 -17.17 -0.66
CA SER A 25 0.91 -16.93 0.27
C SER A 25 1.48 -16.19 1.48
N ALA A 26 1.21 -14.89 1.60
CA ALA A 26 1.58 -14.14 2.79
C ALA A 26 0.87 -14.74 4.01
N ALA A 27 1.61 -14.96 5.10
CA ALA A 27 0.99 -15.38 6.35
C ALA A 27 0.04 -14.28 6.86
N VAL A 28 -0.97 -14.64 7.64
CA VAL A 28 -1.92 -13.67 8.21
C VAL A 28 -1.15 -12.66 9.09
N GLU A 29 -0.19 -13.17 9.84
CA GLU A 29 0.69 -12.43 10.72
C GLU A 29 1.53 -11.40 9.96
N ASP A 30 2.07 -11.76 8.79
CA ASP A 30 2.85 -10.84 7.94
C ASP A 30 1.97 -9.67 7.45
N ILE A 31 0.71 -9.95 7.10
CA ILE A 31 -0.24 -8.93 6.65
C ILE A 31 -0.57 -7.97 7.80
N LEU A 32 -0.79 -8.48 9.00
CA LEU A 32 -1.06 -7.67 10.19
C LEU A 32 0.14 -6.76 10.52
N GLN A 33 1.36 -7.31 10.53
CA GLN A 33 2.58 -6.53 10.72
C GLN A 33 2.76 -5.44 9.67
N ALA A 34 2.42 -5.74 8.41
CA ALA A 34 2.52 -4.78 7.32
C ALA A 34 1.44 -3.69 7.41
N VAL A 35 0.23 -4.01 7.86
CA VAL A 35 -0.83 -3.02 8.17
C VAL A 35 -0.40 -2.09 9.29
N GLU A 36 0.15 -2.64 10.38
CA GLU A 36 0.65 -1.87 11.51
C GLU A 36 1.77 -0.92 11.07
N THR A 37 2.76 -1.43 10.32
CA THR A 37 3.88 -0.64 9.80
C THR A 37 3.38 0.50 8.90
N ARG A 38 2.44 0.22 7.99
CA ARG A 38 1.83 1.25 7.15
C ARG A 38 1.06 2.28 7.99
N GLY A 39 0.38 1.84 9.04
CA GLY A 39 -0.33 2.71 9.96
C GLY A 39 0.60 3.69 10.68
N HIS A 40 1.78 3.22 11.09
CA HIS A 40 2.83 4.07 11.64
C HIS A 40 3.32 5.12 10.62
N LEU A 41 3.59 4.72 9.38
CA LEU A 41 4.00 5.67 8.33
C LEU A 41 2.90 6.70 8.01
N ALA A 42 1.64 6.28 7.91
CA ALA A 42 0.52 7.18 7.69
C ALA A 42 0.33 8.16 8.86
N SER A 43 0.53 7.70 10.11
CA SER A 43 0.47 8.55 11.30
C SER A 43 1.58 9.60 11.31
N LEU A 44 2.79 9.22 10.88
CA LEU A 44 3.89 10.14 10.70
C LEU A 44 3.58 11.17 9.61
N ALA A 45 3.01 10.74 8.48
CA ALA A 45 2.58 11.66 7.42
C ALA A 45 1.56 12.68 7.91
N ALA A 46 0.56 12.25 8.69
CA ALA A 46 -0.44 13.15 9.27
C ALA A 46 0.19 14.14 10.26
N ARG A 47 1.08 13.66 11.14
CA ARG A 47 1.84 14.53 12.06
C ARG A 47 2.57 15.63 11.30
N LEU A 48 3.30 15.26 10.24
CA LEU A 48 4.10 16.19 9.47
C LEU A 48 3.21 17.16 8.67
N MET A 49 2.15 16.66 8.02
CA MET A 49 1.19 17.52 7.33
C MET A 49 0.57 18.56 8.27
N ALA A 50 0.28 18.22 9.53
CA ALA A 50 -0.23 19.20 10.50
C ALA A 50 0.76 20.33 10.82
N GLN A 51 2.06 20.10 10.61
CA GLN A 51 3.14 21.07 10.83
C GLN A 51 3.46 21.89 9.58
N GLU A 52 3.03 21.43 8.39
CA GLU A 52 3.31 22.11 7.13
C GLU A 52 2.60 23.47 7.05
N PRO A 53 3.28 24.53 6.57
CA PRO A 53 2.64 25.82 6.34
C PRO A 53 1.50 25.78 5.33
N SER A 54 1.64 24.96 4.28
CA SER A 54 0.67 24.80 3.18
C SER A 54 -0.48 23.84 3.50
N ARG A 55 -0.58 23.34 4.74
CA ARG A 55 -1.58 22.32 5.13
C ARG A 55 -3.03 22.74 4.86
N LEU A 56 -3.32 24.03 4.88
CA LEU A 56 -4.66 24.58 4.66
C LEU A 56 -5.13 24.42 3.21
N ASP A 57 -4.20 24.39 2.25
CA ASP A 57 -4.50 24.32 0.81
C ASP A 57 -5.21 23.02 0.43
N GLN A 58 -4.98 21.95 1.18
CA GLN A 58 -5.54 20.62 0.91
C GLN A 58 -6.92 20.41 1.55
N LEU A 59 -7.31 21.20 2.56
CA LEU A 59 -8.55 20.96 3.32
C LEU A 59 -9.82 20.93 2.45
N PRO A 60 -9.99 21.76 1.40
CA PRO A 60 -11.14 21.67 0.51
C PRO A 60 -11.21 20.34 -0.25
N ALA A 61 -10.07 19.85 -0.76
CA ALA A 61 -10.00 18.58 -1.47
C ALA A 61 -10.30 17.40 -0.53
N MET A 62 -9.75 17.43 0.68
CA MET A 62 -9.99 16.42 1.71
C MET A 62 -11.45 16.41 2.18
N ARG A 63 -12.07 17.58 2.34
CA ARG A 63 -13.51 17.71 2.64
C ARG A 63 -14.35 17.02 1.56
N LYS A 64 -14.09 17.33 0.30
CA LYS A 64 -14.81 16.75 -0.84
C LYS A 64 -14.63 15.24 -0.92
N ALA A 65 -13.41 14.74 -0.69
CA ALA A 65 -13.13 13.30 -0.63
C ALA A 65 -13.95 12.60 0.46
N ARG A 66 -13.97 13.16 1.68
CA ARG A 66 -14.76 12.63 2.80
C ARG A 66 -16.27 12.63 2.51
N GLU A 67 -16.79 13.69 1.89
CA GLU A 67 -18.22 13.79 1.51
C GLU A 67 -18.61 12.77 0.42
N LYS A 68 -17.73 12.54 -0.57
CA LYS A 68 -17.93 11.46 -1.56
C LYS A 68 -17.96 10.08 -0.88
N LEU A 69 -17.07 9.85 0.09
CA LEU A 69 -17.03 8.59 0.85
C LEU A 69 -18.32 8.42 1.66
N ASP A 70 -18.76 9.47 2.36
CA ASP A 70 -20.01 9.48 3.14
C ASP A 70 -21.24 9.15 2.29
N ALA A 71 -21.35 9.79 1.11
CA ALA A 71 -22.42 9.53 0.16
C ALA A 71 -22.37 8.09 -0.38
N SER A 72 -21.18 7.52 -0.56
CA SER A 72 -21.01 6.13 -1.01
C SER A 72 -21.42 5.14 0.07
N ILE A 73 -21.01 5.36 1.32
CA ILE A 73 -21.43 4.54 2.47
C ILE A 73 -22.96 4.62 2.64
N SER A 74 -23.55 5.80 2.51
CA SER A 74 -25.00 5.99 2.57
C SER A 74 -25.73 5.23 1.45
N LYS A 75 -25.16 5.18 0.24
CA LYS A 75 -25.71 4.38 -0.87
C LYS A 75 -25.63 2.88 -0.59
N LEU A 76 -24.51 2.38 -0.08
CA LEU A 76 -24.37 0.97 0.31
C LEU A 76 -25.42 0.58 1.35
N SER A 77 -25.57 1.40 2.40
CA SER A 77 -26.58 1.18 3.45
C SER A 77 -28.01 1.15 2.89
N ARG A 78 -28.34 1.98 1.89
CA ARG A 78 -29.67 1.95 1.24
C ARG A 78 -29.92 0.71 0.38
N PHE A 79 -28.85 0.13 -0.20
CA PHE A 79 -28.98 -1.07 -1.02
C PHE A 79 -29.02 -2.36 -0.19
N ASP A 80 -28.69 -2.28 1.11
CA ASP A 80 -28.57 -3.41 2.03
C ASP A 80 -27.70 -4.56 1.50
N GLN A 81 -26.70 -4.19 0.68
CA GLN A 81 -25.75 -5.12 0.09
C GLN A 81 -24.51 -4.37 -0.38
N LEU A 82 -23.38 -5.08 -0.48
CA LEU A 82 -22.21 -4.56 -1.18
C LEU A 82 -22.48 -4.44 -2.68
N ASN A 83 -22.27 -3.24 -3.23
CA ASN A 83 -22.33 -2.99 -4.67
C ASN A 83 -20.95 -2.60 -5.19
N ASP A 84 -20.39 -3.38 -6.12
CA ASP A 84 -19.03 -3.19 -6.63
C ASP A 84 -18.75 -1.77 -7.15
N CYS A 85 -19.70 -1.17 -7.86
CA CYS A 85 -19.54 0.18 -8.40
C CYS A 85 -19.45 1.21 -7.27
N VAL A 86 -20.38 1.15 -6.31
CA VAL A 86 -20.37 2.05 -5.15
C VAL A 86 -19.15 1.82 -4.26
N THR A 87 -18.74 0.57 -4.05
CA THR A 87 -17.54 0.23 -3.30
C THR A 87 -16.28 0.80 -3.95
N ARG A 88 -16.16 0.75 -5.28
CA ARG A 88 -15.05 1.41 -6.01
C ARG A 88 -15.08 2.94 -5.87
N LEU A 89 -16.25 3.56 -5.82
CA LEU A 89 -16.38 5.01 -5.58
C LEU A 89 -15.95 5.38 -4.16
N ALA A 90 -16.40 4.62 -3.15
CA ALA A 90 -15.97 4.79 -1.75
C ALA A 90 -14.44 4.67 -1.65
N GLN A 91 -13.89 3.64 -2.30
CA GLN A 91 -12.46 3.38 -2.35
C GLN A 91 -11.66 4.52 -3.00
N ALA A 92 -12.12 5.03 -4.14
CA ALA A 92 -11.49 6.17 -4.80
C ALA A 92 -11.48 7.41 -3.91
N ALA A 93 -12.60 7.70 -3.24
CA ALA A 93 -12.72 8.80 -2.30
C ALA A 93 -11.78 8.65 -1.09
N ASN A 94 -11.69 7.44 -0.51
CA ASN A 94 -10.74 7.15 0.56
C ASN A 94 -9.29 7.36 0.10
N LYS A 95 -8.95 6.90 -1.11
CA LYS A 95 -7.62 7.14 -1.71
C LYS A 95 -7.31 8.60 -1.92
N GLU A 96 -8.25 9.40 -2.43
CA GLU A 96 -8.08 10.86 -2.59
C GLU A 96 -7.66 11.51 -1.25
N PHE A 97 -8.34 11.14 -0.15
CA PHE A 97 -8.02 11.67 1.18
C PHE A 97 -6.61 11.30 1.65
N HIS A 98 -6.21 10.02 1.57
CA HIS A 98 -4.89 9.58 2.03
C HIS A 98 -3.75 10.05 1.14
N ALA A 99 -3.97 10.09 -0.17
CA ALA A 99 -2.97 10.58 -1.11
C ALA A 99 -2.67 12.07 -0.87
N ALA A 100 -3.67 12.88 -0.51
CA ALA A 100 -3.46 14.28 -0.16
C ALA A 100 -2.51 14.44 1.04
N ILE A 101 -2.65 13.58 2.06
CA ILE A 101 -1.77 13.59 3.23
C ILE A 101 -0.34 13.24 2.86
N LEU A 102 -0.15 12.12 2.15
CA LEU A 102 1.19 11.67 1.74
C LEU A 102 1.88 12.70 0.85
N ALA A 103 1.15 13.30 -0.10
CA ALA A 103 1.70 14.30 -1.02
C ALA A 103 2.03 15.64 -0.34
N SER A 104 1.40 15.94 0.80
CA SER A 104 1.49 17.27 1.44
C SER A 104 2.13 17.22 2.82
N CYS A 105 2.78 16.11 3.19
CA CYS A 105 3.44 15.96 4.48
C CYS A 105 4.88 16.49 4.52
N GLY A 106 5.36 17.12 3.44
CA GLY A 106 6.71 17.72 3.39
C GLY A 106 7.87 16.72 3.46
N ASN A 107 7.60 15.41 3.38
CA ASN A 107 8.63 14.37 3.51
C ASN A 107 8.47 13.27 2.45
N ASP A 108 9.31 13.35 1.41
CA ASP A 108 9.30 12.42 0.28
C ASP A 108 9.60 10.96 0.68
N TYR A 109 10.39 10.74 1.74
CA TYR A 109 10.72 9.39 2.22
C TYR A 109 9.52 8.70 2.86
N VAL A 110 8.60 9.45 3.47
CA VAL A 110 7.35 8.87 4.01
C VAL A 110 6.48 8.36 2.88
N SER A 111 6.33 9.15 1.81
CA SER A 111 5.62 8.73 0.59
C SER A 111 6.30 7.54 -0.09
N TYR A 112 7.62 7.55 -0.19
CA TYR A 112 8.40 6.43 -0.73
C TYR A 112 8.19 5.14 0.07
N ALA A 113 8.38 5.19 1.39
CA ALA A 113 8.23 4.02 2.26
C ALA A 113 6.79 3.47 2.23
N CYS A 114 5.78 4.33 2.24
CA CYS A 114 4.39 3.94 2.05
C CYS A 114 4.16 3.25 0.70
N GLY A 115 4.79 3.76 -0.37
CA GLY A 115 4.73 3.17 -1.71
C GLY A 115 5.31 1.75 -1.76
N GLN A 116 6.41 1.52 -1.04
CA GLN A 116 7.05 0.20 -0.97
C GLN A 116 6.16 -0.84 -0.26
N ILE A 117 5.48 -0.46 0.82
CA ILE A 117 4.56 -1.35 1.54
C ILE A 117 3.24 -1.54 0.75
N SER A 118 2.86 -0.54 -0.05
CA SER A 118 1.63 -0.56 -0.87
C SER A 118 1.65 -1.51 -2.07
N ARG A 119 2.75 -2.26 -2.30
CA ARG A 119 2.85 -3.27 -3.38
C ARG A 119 1.88 -4.43 -3.20
N LEU A 120 1.52 -4.73 -1.95
CA LEU A 120 0.42 -5.63 -1.64
C LEU A 120 -0.92 -4.91 -1.86
N PRO A 121 -1.86 -5.44 -2.67
CA PRO A 121 -3.11 -4.74 -3.01
C PRO A 121 -3.94 -4.31 -1.79
N MET A 122 -3.92 -5.10 -0.72
CA MET A 122 -4.59 -4.81 0.56
C MET A 122 -3.94 -3.67 1.37
N LEU A 123 -2.69 -3.34 1.05
CA LEU A 123 -1.93 -2.27 1.70
C LEU A 123 -1.89 -0.99 0.87
N ALA A 124 -2.41 -1.02 -0.36
CA ALA A 124 -2.47 0.15 -1.23
C ALA A 124 -3.07 1.38 -0.53
N VAL A 125 -2.61 2.57 -0.94
CA VAL A 125 -3.11 3.85 -0.40
C VAL A 125 -4.62 3.93 -0.59
N GLY A 126 -5.30 4.19 0.52
CA GLY A 126 -6.75 4.24 0.58
C GLY A 126 -7.44 2.89 0.40
N SER A 127 -6.75 1.75 0.57
CA SER A 127 -7.40 0.43 0.63
C SER A 127 -8.53 0.41 1.66
N MET A 128 -9.62 -0.26 1.30
CA MET A 128 -10.75 -0.56 2.16
C MET A 128 -10.94 -2.06 2.14
N VAL A 129 -11.08 -2.63 3.34
CA VAL A 129 -11.24 -4.06 3.54
C VAL A 129 -12.67 -4.34 3.93
N PHE A 130 -13.28 -5.30 3.26
CA PHE A 130 -14.62 -5.80 3.51
C PHE A 130 -14.53 -7.29 3.82
N ASP A 131 -15.27 -7.78 4.81
CA ASP A 131 -15.43 -9.22 5.00
C ASP A 131 -16.46 -9.75 3.98
N ARG A 132 -16.10 -10.77 3.20
CA ARG A 132 -17.01 -11.44 2.24
C ARG A 132 -18.29 -11.98 2.88
N SER A 133 -18.28 -12.15 4.19
CA SER A 133 -19.43 -12.65 4.93
C SER A 133 -20.39 -11.58 5.42
N VAL A 134 -20.10 -10.28 5.23
CA VAL A 134 -21.00 -9.21 5.74
C VAL A 134 -22.40 -9.25 5.12
N ASP A 135 -22.53 -9.66 3.86
CA ASP A 135 -23.84 -9.73 3.18
C ASP A 135 -24.65 -11.00 3.56
N ARG A 136 -24.17 -11.83 4.50
CA ARG A 136 -24.86 -13.08 4.86
C ARG A 136 -26.05 -12.85 5.79
N THR A 137 -26.00 -11.81 6.62
CA THR A 137 -27.12 -11.42 7.48
C THR A 137 -27.21 -9.89 7.58
N PRO A 138 -28.41 -9.31 7.77
CA PRO A 138 -28.58 -7.87 7.95
C PRO A 138 -27.73 -7.30 9.09
N ASP A 139 -27.61 -8.03 10.21
CA ASP A 139 -26.78 -7.61 11.35
C ASP A 139 -25.30 -7.50 10.98
N GLN A 140 -24.76 -8.45 10.20
CA GLN A 140 -23.37 -8.42 9.78
C GLN A 140 -23.09 -7.29 8.78
N PHE A 141 -24.06 -6.99 7.92
CA PHE A 141 -23.99 -5.89 6.98
C PHE A 141 -23.97 -4.54 7.70
N GLU A 142 -24.90 -4.33 8.65
CA GLU A 142 -24.97 -3.10 9.46
C GLU A 142 -23.68 -2.87 10.26
N HIS A 143 -23.07 -3.92 10.81
CA HIS A 143 -21.77 -3.79 11.47
C HIS A 143 -20.64 -3.37 10.51
N GLY A 144 -20.64 -3.91 9.28
CA GLY A 144 -19.70 -3.50 8.24
C GLY A 144 -19.88 -2.02 7.88
N ILE A 145 -21.13 -1.58 7.66
CA ILE A 145 -21.46 -0.18 7.41
C ILE A 145 -21.04 0.71 8.58
N PHE A 146 -21.28 0.29 9.82
CA PHE A 146 -20.86 1.02 11.01
C PHE A 146 -19.34 1.25 11.03
N ARG A 147 -18.53 0.23 10.75
CA ARG A 147 -17.07 0.36 10.69
C ARG A 147 -16.62 1.35 9.61
N LEU A 148 -17.28 1.36 8.44
CA LEU A 148 -16.98 2.34 7.40
C LEU A 148 -17.34 3.77 7.83
N ARG A 149 -18.48 3.96 8.49
CA ARG A 149 -18.89 5.25 9.06
C ARG A 149 -17.88 5.73 10.10
N LEU A 150 -17.41 4.83 10.98
CA LEU A 150 -16.37 5.13 11.96
C LEU A 150 -15.07 5.60 11.29
N GLY A 151 -14.60 4.89 10.25
CA GLY A 151 -13.42 5.28 9.49
C GLY A 151 -13.54 6.64 8.80
N ASN A 152 -14.73 6.97 8.28
CA ASN A 152 -15.01 8.27 7.67
C ASN A 152 -15.17 9.39 8.72
N ALA A 153 -15.68 9.09 9.91
CA ALA A 153 -15.72 10.03 11.03
C ALA A 153 -14.30 10.37 11.53
N GLN A 154 -13.40 9.38 11.59
CA GLN A 154 -11.99 9.62 11.90
C GLN A 154 -11.31 10.54 10.86
N HIS A 155 -11.71 10.51 9.59
CA HIS A 155 -11.22 11.46 8.58
C HIS A 155 -11.61 12.92 8.89
N LEU A 156 -12.81 13.16 9.43
CA LEU A 156 -13.22 14.48 9.87
C LEU A 156 -12.29 14.99 10.98
N VAL A 157 -12.08 14.15 12.01
CA VAL A 157 -11.21 14.48 13.14
C VAL A 157 -9.77 14.77 12.66
N VAL A 158 -9.21 13.94 11.79
CA VAL A 158 -7.88 14.17 11.19
C VAL A 158 -7.82 15.53 10.48
N ARG A 159 -8.82 15.84 9.65
CA ARG A 159 -8.85 17.12 8.92
C ARG A 159 -8.89 18.32 9.88
N GLU A 160 -9.66 18.24 10.97
CA GLU A 160 -9.69 19.28 12.00
C GLU A 160 -8.31 19.51 12.64
N THR A 161 -7.51 18.44 12.82
CA THR A 161 -6.14 18.59 13.35
C THR A 161 -5.23 19.38 12.41
N PHE A 162 -5.47 19.33 11.10
CA PHE A 162 -4.72 20.12 10.13
C PHE A 162 -5.16 21.59 10.13
N GLU A 163 -6.46 21.84 10.32
CA GLU A 163 -7.00 23.18 10.48
C GLU A 163 -6.43 23.85 11.74
N SER A 164 -6.41 23.13 12.88
CA SER A 164 -5.85 23.64 14.14
C SER A 164 -4.33 23.59 14.22
N GLY A 165 -3.65 22.87 13.33
CA GLY A 165 -2.19 22.65 13.37
C GLY A 165 -1.74 21.83 14.59
N ASP A 166 -2.51 20.83 15.00
CA ASP A 166 -2.20 19.95 16.14
C ASP A 166 -1.54 18.63 15.69
N PRO A 167 -0.20 18.53 15.70
CA PRO A 167 0.50 17.36 15.19
C PRO A 167 0.36 16.13 16.08
N VAL A 168 0.23 16.30 17.39
CA VAL A 168 0.14 15.18 18.33
C VAL A 168 -1.20 14.48 18.15
N ARG A 169 -2.28 15.25 18.10
CA ARG A 169 -3.62 14.72 17.83
C ARG A 169 -3.70 14.12 16.42
N ALA A 170 -3.10 14.77 15.42
CA ALA A 170 -3.06 14.25 14.04
C ALA A 170 -2.45 12.84 13.99
N GLN A 171 -1.31 12.66 14.64
CA GLN A 171 -0.63 11.36 14.70
C GLN A 171 -1.47 10.31 15.41
N GLY A 172 -1.97 10.64 16.61
CA GLY A 172 -2.75 9.71 17.43
C GLY A 172 -3.99 9.19 16.70
N VAL A 173 -4.77 10.10 16.11
CA VAL A 173 -6.01 9.73 15.41
C VAL A 173 -5.70 8.92 14.14
N MET A 174 -4.66 9.27 13.38
CA MET A 174 -4.31 8.53 12.16
C MET A 174 -3.75 7.13 12.45
N ARG A 175 -3.01 6.96 13.55
CA ARG A 175 -2.56 5.65 14.02
C ARG A 175 -3.77 4.77 14.35
N GLU A 176 -4.67 5.30 15.17
CA GLU A 176 -5.91 4.61 15.56
C GLU A 176 -6.80 4.27 14.35
N ARG A 177 -6.92 5.20 13.40
CA ARG A 177 -7.63 4.97 12.15
C ARG A 177 -7.09 3.78 11.35
N SER A 178 -5.79 3.50 11.46
CA SER A 178 -5.18 2.39 10.73
C SER A 178 -5.64 1.02 11.26
N HIS A 179 -5.99 0.93 12.55
CA HIS A 179 -6.58 -0.28 13.15
C HIS A 179 -7.97 -0.59 12.58
N THR A 180 -8.76 0.44 12.20
CA THR A 180 -10.09 0.31 11.57
C THR A 180 -10.07 -0.54 10.28
N MET A 181 -8.90 -0.70 9.64
CA MET A 181 -8.75 -1.52 8.43
C MET A 181 -8.98 -3.02 8.66
N ILE A 182 -8.34 -3.62 9.66
CA ILE A 182 -8.34 -5.08 9.86
C ILE A 182 -8.70 -5.45 11.30
N GLU A 183 -8.11 -4.79 12.29
CA GLU A 183 -8.27 -5.15 13.71
C GLU A 183 -9.69 -4.96 14.21
N TYR A 184 -10.46 -4.07 13.59
CA TYR A 184 -11.85 -3.81 13.95
C TYR A 184 -12.86 -4.73 13.27
N ILE A 185 -12.43 -5.54 12.29
CA ILE A 185 -13.29 -6.54 11.67
C ILE A 185 -13.73 -7.61 12.69
N PRO A 186 -12.84 -8.24 13.49
CA PRO A 186 -13.28 -9.12 14.57
C PRO A 186 -14.23 -8.45 15.55
N THR A 187 -13.92 -7.23 15.99
CA THR A 187 -14.70 -6.50 17.01
C THR A 187 -16.11 -6.17 16.54
N PHE A 188 -16.27 -5.66 15.31
CA PHE A 188 -17.57 -5.23 14.80
C PHE A 188 -18.28 -6.32 14.00
N GLU A 189 -17.57 -7.12 13.18
CA GLU A 189 -18.18 -8.02 12.20
C GLU A 189 -18.13 -9.51 12.59
N LYS A 190 -17.26 -9.93 13.54
CA LYS A 190 -17.07 -11.36 13.91
C LYS A 190 -16.95 -11.60 15.42
N ARG A 191 -18.08 -11.82 16.09
CA ARG A 191 -18.16 -12.11 17.54
C ARG A 191 -17.63 -13.50 18.02
N GLY A 192 -16.82 -14.24 17.24
CA GLY A 192 -16.36 -15.56 17.72
C GLY A 192 -15.51 -16.46 16.81
N LYS A 193 -14.97 -15.98 15.68
CA LYS A 193 -14.04 -16.76 14.85
C LYS A 193 -12.85 -15.92 14.41
N SER A 194 -11.67 -16.54 14.34
CA SER A 194 -10.45 -15.90 13.83
C SER A 194 -10.62 -15.47 12.36
N LEU A 195 -10.11 -14.27 12.04
CA LEU A 195 -10.22 -13.66 10.72
C LEU A 195 -9.19 -14.29 9.76
N ALA A 196 -9.63 -15.21 8.91
CA ALA A 196 -8.79 -15.71 7.82
C ALA A 196 -8.70 -14.71 6.66
N VAL A 197 -7.51 -14.57 6.06
CA VAL A 197 -7.26 -13.72 4.87
C VAL A 197 -8.20 -14.05 3.71
N ALA A 198 -8.60 -15.32 3.57
CA ALA A 198 -9.57 -15.75 2.54
C ALA A 198 -10.96 -15.08 2.64
N HIS A 199 -11.31 -14.57 3.83
CA HIS A 199 -12.55 -13.83 4.06
C HIS A 199 -12.42 -12.34 3.72
N LEU A 200 -11.21 -11.84 3.53
CA LEU A 200 -10.99 -10.42 3.25
C LEU A 200 -11.08 -10.15 1.75
N VAL A 201 -11.98 -9.25 1.36
CA VAL A 201 -11.88 -8.56 0.08
C VAL A 201 -11.23 -7.22 0.32
N ALA A 202 -10.02 -7.07 -0.21
CA ALA A 202 -9.42 -5.76 -0.34
C ALA A 202 -9.91 -5.13 -1.64
N PHE A 203 -10.55 -3.96 -1.53
CA PHE A 203 -10.71 -3.09 -2.68
C PHE A 203 -9.50 -2.17 -2.73
N SER A 204 -8.84 -2.16 -3.88
CA SER A 204 -7.75 -1.24 -4.19
C SER A 204 -8.13 -0.46 -5.44
N ALA A 205 -7.87 0.84 -5.43
CA ALA A 205 -7.89 1.63 -6.67
C ALA A 205 -6.64 1.37 -7.54
N ALA A 206 -5.84 0.33 -7.23
CA ALA A 206 -4.94 -0.28 -8.19
C ALA A 206 -5.80 -0.96 -9.26
N ASP A 207 -5.89 -0.30 -10.40
CA ASP A 207 -6.48 -0.84 -11.61
C ASP A 207 -5.61 -2.05 -12.06
N PRO A 208 -6.18 -3.25 -12.28
CA PRO A 208 -5.39 -4.45 -12.57
C PRO A 208 -4.62 -4.38 -13.90
N LEU A 209 -4.77 -3.33 -14.71
CA LEU A 209 -4.20 -3.24 -16.06
C LEU A 209 -3.44 -1.96 -16.41
N THR A 210 -3.17 -1.04 -15.47
CA THR A 210 -2.33 0.13 -15.78
C THR A 210 -0.93 0.03 -15.16
N PRO A 211 0.14 -0.18 -15.97
CA PRO A 211 1.50 -0.05 -15.47
C PRO A 211 1.75 1.42 -15.15
N ARG A 212 1.67 1.79 -13.87
CA ARG A 212 1.95 3.16 -13.44
C ARG A 212 3.46 3.40 -13.44
N ALA A 213 3.94 4.12 -14.45
CA ALA A 213 5.18 4.86 -14.36
C ALA A 213 5.01 5.98 -13.31
N TRP A 214 5.59 5.80 -12.13
CA TRP A 214 5.76 6.90 -11.18
C TRP A 214 7.03 7.64 -11.57
N SER A 215 6.91 8.79 -12.23
CA SER A 215 8.02 9.73 -12.39
C SER A 215 8.24 10.45 -11.06
N PHE A 216 9.13 9.91 -10.23
CA PHE A 216 9.71 10.66 -9.11
C PHE A 216 10.67 11.71 -9.70
N SER A 217 10.24 12.97 -9.74
CA SER A 217 11.16 14.09 -9.92
C SER A 217 11.67 14.49 -8.54
N LEU A 218 12.80 13.90 -8.11
CA LEU A 218 13.56 14.40 -6.97
C LEU A 218 14.06 15.81 -7.31
N ARG A 219 13.31 16.84 -6.92
CA ARG A 219 13.83 18.22 -6.89
C ARG A 219 14.49 18.43 -5.54
N SER A 220 15.74 17.96 -5.40
CA SER A 220 16.72 18.54 -4.48
C SER A 220 18.13 18.09 -4.87
N PRO A 221 19.08 19.02 -5.09
CA PRO A 221 20.42 18.72 -5.54
C PRO A 221 21.33 18.49 -4.34
N VAL A 222 21.15 17.39 -3.61
CA VAL A 222 22.14 17.00 -2.59
C VAL A 222 22.26 15.48 -2.68
N PHE A 223 23.48 15.01 -2.97
CA PHE A 223 23.86 13.61 -3.27
C PHE A 223 23.72 13.16 -4.74
N ALA A 224 24.37 13.88 -5.65
CA ALA A 224 24.96 13.26 -6.83
C ALA A 224 26.33 12.66 -6.44
N LEU A 225 26.33 11.54 -5.73
CA LEU A 225 27.49 10.63 -5.70
C LEU A 225 27.20 9.54 -6.72
N ALA A 226 27.71 9.75 -7.94
CA ALA A 226 27.66 8.78 -9.01
C ALA A 226 28.46 7.54 -8.60
N VAL A 227 27.77 6.50 -8.15
CA VAL A 227 28.34 5.15 -8.12
C VAL A 227 28.23 4.63 -9.56
N SER A 228 29.31 4.78 -10.33
CA SER A 228 29.44 4.16 -11.64
C SER A 228 29.45 2.64 -11.46
N TRP A 229 28.34 1.98 -11.79
CA TRP A 229 28.32 0.54 -12.03
C TRP A 229 28.97 0.28 -13.39
N ASP A 230 30.25 -0.09 -13.39
CA ASP A 230 30.91 -0.63 -14.57
C ASP A 230 30.37 -2.05 -14.83
N PRO A 231 29.74 -2.31 -16.00
CA PRO A 231 29.41 -3.67 -16.39
C PRO A 231 30.71 -4.36 -16.81
N CYS A 232 31.13 -5.32 -15.98
CA CYS A 232 32.17 -6.31 -16.21
C CYS A 232 32.59 -6.50 -17.69
N PRO A 233 33.83 -6.17 -18.10
CA PRO A 233 34.34 -6.51 -19.42
C PRO A 233 35.00 -7.90 -19.38
N TRP A 234 34.38 -8.88 -20.02
CA TRP A 234 35.05 -10.13 -20.32
C TRP A 234 36.09 -9.93 -21.44
N ARG A 235 37.36 -10.18 -21.08
CA ARG A 235 38.49 -10.62 -21.91
C ARG A 235 38.99 -9.72 -23.05
N ARG A 236 40.19 -9.18 -22.84
CA ARG A 236 41.36 -9.41 -23.73
C ARG A 236 42.66 -9.23 -22.94
N LEU A 237 43.08 -10.28 -22.23
CA LEU A 237 44.47 -10.40 -21.77
C LEU A 237 45.25 -11.15 -22.86
N HIS A 238 46.10 -10.43 -23.56
CA HIS A 238 47.30 -11.00 -24.18
C HIS A 238 48.26 -11.43 -23.05
N PRO A 239 48.95 -12.56 -23.22
CA PRO A 239 50.35 -12.60 -22.85
C PRO A 239 51.20 -13.04 -24.03
N SER A 240 52.14 -12.18 -24.42
CA SER A 240 53.32 -12.59 -25.16
C SER A 240 54.27 -13.32 -24.20
N SER A 241 54.50 -14.61 -24.42
CA SER A 241 55.86 -15.19 -24.58
C SER A 241 55.85 -16.72 -24.56
N ARG A 242 56.30 -17.28 -25.69
CA ARG A 242 57.09 -18.50 -25.90
C ARG A 242 57.00 -19.63 -24.85
N SER A 243 56.46 -20.79 -25.25
CA SER A 243 57.23 -21.97 -25.69
C SER A 243 56.38 -23.25 -25.72
N GLY A 244 56.63 -24.15 -26.69
CA GLY A 244 56.52 -25.60 -26.48
C GLY A 244 55.19 -26.33 -26.74
N ARG A 245 54.98 -26.73 -28.00
CA ARG A 245 54.47 -28.04 -28.49
C ARG A 245 53.32 -28.80 -27.76
N ARG A 246 52.25 -29.00 -28.56
CA ARG A 246 51.48 -30.25 -28.86
C ARG A 246 50.60 -30.95 -27.79
N ALA A 247 49.31 -31.01 -28.18
CA ALA A 247 48.41 -32.18 -28.25
C ALA A 247 47.53 -32.62 -27.04
N ALA A 248 46.21 -32.48 -27.29
CA ALA A 248 45.10 -33.43 -27.08
C ALA A 248 44.70 -33.95 -25.67
N LEU A 249 43.51 -33.48 -25.21
CA LEU A 249 42.28 -34.17 -24.71
C LEU A 249 42.34 -35.65 -24.22
N PRO A 250 41.31 -36.18 -23.51
CA PRO A 250 40.43 -35.64 -22.44
C PRO A 250 40.03 -36.68 -21.35
N CYS A 251 39.01 -36.34 -20.54
CA CYS A 251 38.01 -37.21 -19.86
C CYS A 251 38.24 -37.69 -18.42
N ARG A 252 37.35 -37.26 -17.51
CA ARG A 252 36.32 -38.06 -16.77
C ARG A 252 35.70 -37.16 -15.68
N SER A 253 34.42 -36.79 -15.74
CA SER A 253 33.27 -37.45 -15.11
C SER A 253 33.53 -37.97 -13.69
N PHE A 254 33.04 -37.23 -12.68
CA PHE A 254 32.03 -37.68 -11.71
C PHE A 254 31.26 -36.46 -11.18
#